data_AF-A0A930U6X0-F1
#
_entry.id   AF-A0A930U6X0-F1
#
_cell.length_a   1.000
_cell.length_b   1.000
_cell.length_c   1.000
_cell.angle_alpha   90.00
_cell.angle_beta   90.00
_cell.angle_gamma   90.00
#
_symmetry.space_group_name_H-M   'P 1'
#
loop_
_entity.id
_entity.type
_entity.pdbx_description
1 polymer ?
#
loop_
_entity_poly.entity_id
_entity_poly.type
_entity_poly.pdbx_seq_one_letter_code
_entity_poly.pdbx_strand_id
1 'polypeptide(L)' 'MSRKLNPRTKVVMPTEAENEAITAAALSDPDAQPLTDDELAQMKPIQERQSQARQRQGLEST' A
#
# COMPACT_ATOMS: atom_id res chain seq x y z
N MET A 1 11.97 8.48 0.50
CA MET A 1 12.42 8.09 1.85
C MET A 1 12.52 6.57 1.91
N SER A 2 13.74 6.03 1.95
CA SER A 2 13.95 4.58 2.04
C SER A 2 13.71 4.15 3.49
N ARG A 3 12.75 3.25 3.73
CA ARG A 3 12.55 2.66 5.07
C ARG A 3 13.82 1.88 5.41
N LYS A 4 14.54 2.29 6.46
CA LYS A 4 15.67 1.52 7.00
C LYS A 4 15.13 0.19 7.51
N LEU A 5 15.41 -0.89 6.80
CA LEU A 5 15.09 -2.24 7.28
C LEU A 5 15.86 -2.48 8.58
N ASN A 6 15.13 -2.82 9.64
CA ASN A 6 15.75 -3.17 10.91
C ASN A 6 16.44 -4.52 10.71
N PRO A 7 17.76 -4.65 10.93
CA PRO A 7 18.51 -5.88 10.61
C PRO A 7 18.06 -7.10 11.44
N ARG A 8 17.25 -6.87 12.49
CA ARG A 8 16.65 -7.90 13.34
C ARG A 8 15.38 -8.52 12.75
N THR A 9 14.77 -7.89 11.74
CA THR A 9 13.54 -8.38 11.11
C THR A 9 13.90 -9.24 9.90
N LYS A 10 13.84 -10.57 10.06
CA LYS A 10 14.04 -11.50 8.94
C LYS A 10 12.73 -11.58 8.13
N VAL A 11 12.66 -10.84 7.02
CA VAL A 11 11.56 -10.97 6.06
C VAL A 11 11.82 -12.20 5.20
N VAL A 12 10.91 -13.17 5.25
CA VAL A 12 10.93 -14.35 4.38
C VAL A 12 10.00 -14.06 3.22
N MET A 13 10.55 -14.07 2.00
CA MET A 13 9.74 -13.94 0.80
C MET A 13 9.09 -15.28 0.48
N PRO A 14 7.80 -15.29 0.10
CA PRO A 14 7.15 -16.51 -0.40
C PRO A 14 7.89 -17.07 -1.60
N THR A 15 7.87 -18.39 -1.75
CA THR A 15 8.22 -19.07 -3.00
C THR A 15 7.21 -18.76 -4.09
N GLU A 16 7.53 -19.06 -5.35
CA GLU A 16 6.61 -18.83 -6.48
C GLU A 16 5.29 -19.58 -6.30
N ALA A 17 5.34 -20.85 -5.90
CA ALA A 17 4.15 -21.66 -5.65
C ALA A 17 3.28 -21.10 -4.50
N GLU A 18 3.90 -20.63 -3.42
CA GLU A 18 3.17 -19.98 -2.32
C GLU A 18 2.56 -18.64 -2.77
N ASN A 19 3.27 -17.88 -3.60
CA ASN A 19 2.78 -16.61 -4.12
C ASN A 19 1.59 -16.79 -5.08
N GLU A 20 1.61 -17.85 -5.90
CA GLU A 20 0.48 -18.25 -6.73
C GLU A 20 -0.74 -18.62 -5.88
N ALA A 21 -0.54 -19.40 -4.82
CA ALA A 21 -1.61 -19.76 -3.89
C ALA A 21 -2.23 -18.54 -3.19
N ILE A 22 -1.40 -17.58 -2.76
CA ILE A 22 -1.86 -16.31 -2.17
C ILE A 22 -2.66 -15.50 -3.18
N THR A 23 -2.19 -15.42 -4.43
CA THR A 23 -2.85 -14.68 -5.50
C THR A 23 -4.18 -15.30 -5.88
N ALA A 24 -4.24 -16.63 -6.01
CA ALA A 24 -5.47 -17.36 -6.30
C ALA A 24 -6.53 -17.17 -5.20
N ALA A 25 -6.11 -17.20 -3.92
CA ALA A 25 -6.99 -16.94 -2.80
C ALA A 25 -7.58 -15.52 -2.84
N ALA A 26 -6.75 -14.51 -3.12
CA ALA A 26 -7.19 -13.12 -3.23
C ALA A 26 -8.20 -12.93 -4.39
N LEU A 27 -7.98 -13.58 -5.53
CA LEU A 27 -8.89 -13.50 -6.68
C LEU A 27 -10.22 -14.25 -6.46
N SER A 28 -10.23 -15.25 -5.59
CA SER A 28 -11.45 -15.99 -5.26
C SER A 28 -12.37 -15.22 -4.31
N ASP A 29 -11.87 -14.20 -3.63
CA ASP A 29 -12.64 -13.45 -2.64
C ASP A 29 -13.56 -12.42 -3.33
N PRO A 30 -14.90 -12.50 -3.17
CA PRO A 30 -15.82 -11.58 -3.84
C PRO A 30 -15.63 -10.10 -3.47
N ASP A 31 -15.07 -9.82 -2.30
CA ASP A 31 -14.87 -8.45 -1.80
C ASP A 31 -13.49 -7.87 -2.13
N ALA A 32 -12.55 -8.70 -2.59
CA ALA A 32 -11.17 -8.32 -2.88
C ALA A 32 -10.88 -8.27 -4.39
N GLN A 33 -11.79 -7.65 -5.16
CA GLN A 33 -11.60 -7.51 -6.60
C GLN A 33 -10.39 -6.61 -6.92
N PRO A 34 -9.64 -6.93 -7.98
CA PRO A 34 -8.59 -6.05 -8.47
C PRO A 34 -9.14 -4.69 -8.87
N LEU A 35 -8.38 -3.63 -8.59
CA LEU A 35 -8.72 -2.29 -9.03
C LEU A 35 -8.72 -2.21 -10.56
N THR A 36 -9.71 -1.51 -11.11
CA THR A 36 -9.70 -1.11 -12.51
C THR A 36 -8.70 0.02 -12.75
N ASP A 37 -8.29 0.22 -14.00
CA ASP A 37 -7.35 1.28 -14.37
C ASP A 37 -7.88 2.67 -14.00
N ASP A 38 -9.17 2.91 -14.19
CA ASP A 38 -9.83 4.18 -13.86
C ASP A 38 -9.89 4.41 -12.35
N GLU A 39 -10.14 3.38 -11.55
CA GLU A 39 -10.12 3.45 -10.09
C GLU A 39 -8.71 3.68 -9.57
N LEU A 40 -7.72 3.01 -10.16
CA LEU A 40 -6.32 3.18 -9.81
C LEU A 40 -5.84 4.60 -10.14
N ALA A 41 -6.25 5.16 -11.28
CA ALA A 41 -5.91 6.53 -11.69
C ALA A 41 -6.48 7.61 -10.75
N GLN A 42 -7.58 7.33 -10.05
CA GLN A 42 -8.16 8.23 -9.05
C GLN A 42 -7.38 8.24 -7.72
N MET A 43 -6.50 7.26 -7.48
CA MET A 43 -5.71 7.19 -6.26
C MET A 43 -4.63 8.28 -6.24
N LYS A 44 -4.58 9.03 -5.13
CA LYS A 44 -3.52 10.03 -4.94
C LYS A 44 -2.23 9.39 -4.43
N PRO A 45 -1.06 9.75 -5.01
CA PRO A 45 0.23 9.35 -4.48
C PRO A 45 0.36 9.66 -2.98
N ILE A 46 0.94 8.72 -2.22
CA ILE A 46 1.11 8.86 -0.76
C ILE A 46 1.88 10.14 -0.39
N GLN A 47 2.83 10.56 -1.22
CA GLN A 47 3.62 11.77 -1.02
C GLN A 47 2.76 13.05 -1.03
N GLU A 48 1.72 13.09 -1.87
CA GLU A 48 0.78 14.21 -1.93
C GLU A 48 -0.18 14.23 -0.73
N ARG A 49 -0.56 13.05 -0.21
CA ARG A 49 -1.38 12.98 1.00
C ARG A 49 -0.64 13.49 2.24
N GLN A 50 0.66 13.21 2.35
CA GLN A 50 1.48 13.65 3.49
C GLN A 50 1.73 15.16 3.52
N SER A 51 1.93 15.79 2.36
CA SER A 51 2.10 17.25 2.27
C SER A 51 0.83 17.98 2.68
N GLN A 52 -0.34 17.50 2.24
CA GLN A 52 -1.64 18.06 2.63
C GLN A 52 -1.95 17.88 4.13
N ALA A 53 -1.64 16.72 4.71
CA ALA A 53 -1.84 16.49 6.14
C ALA A 53 -1.00 17.47 7.00
N ARG A 54 0.25 17.73 6.61
CA ARG A 54 1.11 18.73 7.28
C ARG A 54 0.58 20.15 7.14
N GLN A 55 0.05 20.52 5.98
CA GLN A 55 -0.55 21.83 5.74
C GLN A 55 -1.82 22.04 6.58
N ARG A 56 -2.67 21.01 6.71
CA ARG A 56 -3.87 21.06 7.57
C ARG A 56 -3.52 21.23 9.05
N GLN A 57 -2.52 20.50 9.55
CA GLN A 57 -2.07 20.63 10.94
C GLN A 57 -1.47 22.00 11.27
N GLY A 58 -0.91 22.70 10.28
CA GLY A 58 -0.42 24.07 10.43
C GLY A 58 -1.53 25.13 10.49
N LEU A 59 -2.72 24.84 9.95
CA LEU A 59 -3.87 25.76 9.92
C LEU A 59 -4.71 25.70 11.21
N GLU A 60 -4.65 24.58 11.95
CA GLU A 60 -5.40 24.40 13.21
C GLU A 60 -4.63 24.91 14.46
N SER A 61 -3.45 25.50 14.27
CA SER A 61 -2.54 25.94 15.35
C SER A 61 -2.45 27.46 15.51
N THR A 62 -3.44 28.24 15.06
CA THR A 62 -3.48 29.72 15.18
C THR A 62 -4.83 30.20 15.69
#